data_AF-A0A7C5TEK0-F1
#
_entry.id   AF-A0A7C5TEK0-F1
#
_cell.length_a   1.000
_cell.length_b   1.000
_cell.length_c   1.000
_cell.angle_alpha   90.00
_cell.angle_beta   90.00
_cell.angle_gamma   90.00
#
_symmetry.space_group_name_H-M   'P 1'
#
loop_
_entity.id
_entity.type
_entity.pdbx_description
1 polymer ?
#
loop_
_entity_poly.entity_id
_entity_poly.type
_entity_poly.pdbx_seq_one_letter_code
_entity_poly.pdbx_strand_id
1 'polypeptide(L)'
;VIYFRRRVHETPRFEYFVRRNIEGVKKAMKDVLKTEVDVDTEVNANGNTTLTKYIAAILGTAIPWFALDVFFYGTNIFGPFVTAAIGLAKNPLAGIYTQLYVVLAFLVPGYYVAAFLVDRMGRKSMQIMGFSIIAIVYLIAALMLRNSIIMPTAILALYGIAQFFTNVRPNVTTFIMPTEVFPTRYRTTGHGIAAGSGKLGATLAALLIPIYFPITSNALNAAARFAIMSNLLLVLVAFAVIGIVFTLLIKEPKGKPLELSSGEINY
;
A
#
# COMPACT_ATOMS: atom_id res chain seq x y z
N VAL A 1 7.16 1.73 22.44
CA VAL A 1 5.89 2.49 22.31
C VAL A 1 5.34 2.94 23.66
N ILE A 2 5.06 2.04 24.62
CA ILE A 2 4.49 2.39 25.94
C ILE A 2 5.37 3.39 26.71
N TYR A 3 6.69 3.20 26.70
CA TYR A 3 7.65 4.09 27.35
C TYR A 3 7.59 5.53 26.81
N PHE A 4 7.69 5.71 25.48
CA PHE A 4 7.65 7.03 24.86
C PHE A 4 6.29 7.73 25.01
N ARG A 5 5.17 7.00 24.94
CA ARG A 5 3.83 7.57 25.19
C ARG A 5 3.64 8.15 26.59
N ARG A 6 4.45 7.71 27.57
CA ARG A 6 4.38 8.22 28.95
C ARG A 6 5.34 9.38 29.22
N ARG A 7 6.31 9.62 28.34
CA ARG A 7 7.38 10.60 28.56
C ARG A 7 7.39 11.76 27.58
N VAL A 8 6.83 11.59 26.39
CA VAL A 8 6.82 12.62 25.35
C VAL A 8 5.49 13.36 25.41
N HIS A 9 5.54 14.69 25.40
CA HIS A 9 4.35 15.53 25.29
C HIS A 9 3.62 15.29 23.97
N GLU A 10 2.29 15.44 23.98
CA GLU A 10 1.52 15.32 22.76
C GLU A 10 1.92 16.41 21.76
N THR A 11 1.72 16.13 20.47
CA THR A 11 2.14 17.07 19.43
C THR A 11 1.39 18.40 19.57
N PRO A 12 2.03 19.56 19.29
CA PRO A 12 1.37 20.87 19.36
C PRO A 12 0.07 20.91 18.56
N ARG A 13 0.03 20.26 17.40
CA ARG A 13 -1.17 20.18 16.55
C ARG A 13 -2.31 19.39 17.21
N PHE A 14 -2.01 18.32 17.93
CA PHE A 14 -3.03 17.55 18.64
C PHE A 14 -3.60 18.34 19.84
N GLU A 15 -2.72 18.97 20.62
CA GLU A 15 -3.14 19.84 21.74
C GLU A 15 -3.99 21.02 21.24
N TYR A 16 -3.63 21.60 20.08
CA TYR A 16 -4.34 22.71 19.48
C TYR A 16 -5.70 22.31 18.87
N PHE A 17 -5.72 21.36 17.94
CA PHE A 17 -6.94 21.03 17.17
C PHE A 17 -7.90 20.08 17.90
N VAL A 18 -7.40 19.22 18.79
CA VAL A 18 -8.22 18.17 19.43
C VAL A 18 -8.55 18.52 20.86
N ARG A 19 -7.53 18.85 21.68
CA ARG A 19 -7.73 19.17 23.10
C ARG A 19 -8.08 20.63 23.36
N ARG A 20 -7.84 21.52 22.39
CA ARG A 20 -8.02 22.98 22.53
C ARG A 20 -7.28 23.55 23.74
N ASN A 21 -6.10 22.99 24.04
CA ASN A 21 -5.31 23.33 25.22
C ASN A 21 -4.11 24.20 24.83
N ILE A 22 -4.28 25.52 24.92
CA ILE A 22 -3.26 26.50 24.52
C ILE A 22 -1.99 26.39 25.38
N GLU A 23 -2.12 26.11 26.67
CA GLU A 23 -0.96 25.90 27.55
C GLU A 23 -0.16 24.66 27.16
N GLY A 24 -0.86 23.56 26.81
CA GLY A 24 -0.26 22.34 26.28
C GLY A 24 0.52 22.59 24.99
N VAL A 25 -0.02 23.42 24.10
CA VAL A 25 0.64 23.85 22.86
C VAL A 25 1.92 24.64 23.17
N LYS A 26 1.84 25.66 24.03
CA LYS A 26 3.01 26.48 24.42
C LYS A 26 4.11 25.61 25.03
N LYS A 27 3.75 24.65 25.88
CA LYS A 27 4.70 23.71 26.49
C LYS A 27 5.35 22.78 25.46
N ALA A 28 4.56 22.17 24.58
CA ALA A 28 5.07 21.29 23.53
C ALA A 28 5.95 22.05 22.51
N MET A 29 5.60 23.29 22.18
CA MET A 29 6.40 24.14 21.30
C MET A 29 7.69 24.60 21.97
N LYS A 30 7.66 24.96 23.26
CA LYS A 30 8.85 25.32 24.03
C LYS A 30 9.86 24.17 24.12
N ASP A 31 9.39 22.94 24.30
CA ASP A 31 10.26 21.76 24.32
C ASP A 31 10.96 21.50 22.98
N VAL A 32 10.27 21.77 21.86
CA VAL A 32 10.80 21.51 20.51
C VAL A 32 11.65 22.68 20.00
N LEU A 33 11.16 23.91 20.13
CA LEU A 33 11.78 25.12 19.58
C LEU A 33 12.78 25.77 20.55
N LYS A 34 12.73 25.40 21.84
CA LYS A 34 13.50 26.03 22.94
C LYS A 34 13.26 27.54 23.08
N THR A 35 12.17 28.05 22.52
CA THR A 35 11.75 29.46 22.58
C THR A 35 10.29 29.55 22.98
N GLU A 36 9.93 30.65 23.64
CA GLU A 36 8.53 30.96 23.96
C GLU A 36 7.85 31.51 22.70
N VAL A 37 6.74 30.88 22.33
CA VAL A 37 5.94 31.25 21.17
C VAL A 37 4.57 31.68 21.67
N ASP A 38 4.14 32.87 21.28
CA ASP A 38 2.80 33.32 21.57
C ASP A 38 1.83 32.75 20.54
N VAL A 39 0.76 32.13 21.02
CA VAL A 39 -0.23 31.45 20.18
C VAL A 39 -1.55 32.16 20.45
N ASP A 40 -1.79 33.23 19.70
CA ASP A 40 -3.05 33.95 19.67
C ASP A 40 -3.90 33.38 18.56
N THR A 41 -4.96 32.65 18.92
CA THR A 41 -6.24 32.48 18.19
C THR A 41 -7.01 31.27 18.72
N GLU A 42 -8.25 31.49 19.14
CA GLU A 42 -9.25 30.42 19.22
C GLU A 42 -9.61 30.00 17.78
N VAL A 43 -9.23 28.80 17.38
CA VAL A 43 -9.65 28.28 16.07
C VAL A 43 -11.00 27.61 16.18
N ASN A 44 -11.89 28.08 15.29
CA ASN A 44 -13.20 27.54 14.94
C ASN A 44 -13.08 26.16 14.27
N ALA A 45 -12.46 25.19 14.94
CA ALA A 45 -12.40 23.81 14.48
C ALA A 45 -13.78 23.20 14.69
N ASN A 46 -14.55 23.04 13.60
CA ASN A 46 -15.88 22.41 13.56
C ASN A 46 -15.96 21.19 14.49
N GLY A 47 -16.49 21.40 15.70
CA GLY A 47 -16.32 20.50 16.85
C GLY A 47 -17.05 19.15 16.75
N ASN A 48 -17.97 19.00 15.78
CA ASN A 48 -18.83 17.84 15.63
C ASN A 48 -18.74 17.20 14.23
N THR A 49 -17.53 17.06 13.66
CA THR A 49 -17.38 16.22 12.46
C THR A 49 -17.22 14.75 12.85
N THR A 50 -18.19 13.92 12.48
CA THR A 50 -18.11 12.46 12.67
C THR A 50 -17.21 11.81 11.63
N LEU A 51 -16.63 10.65 11.98
CA LEU A 51 -15.79 9.86 11.08
C LEU A 51 -16.50 9.51 9.75
N THR A 52 -17.83 9.44 9.76
CA THR A 52 -18.68 9.19 8.57
C THR A 52 -18.49 10.22 7.47
N LYS A 53 -18.12 11.47 7.79
CA LYS A 53 -17.80 12.49 6.79
C LYS A 53 -16.58 12.11 5.93
N TYR A 54 -15.71 11.25 6.46
CA TYR A 54 -14.47 10.81 5.81
C TYR A 54 -14.56 9.43 5.17
N ILE A 55 -15.77 8.91 4.90
CA ILE A 55 -15.97 7.60 4.25
C ILE A 55 -15.18 7.48 2.94
N ALA A 56 -15.16 8.52 2.10
CA ALA A 56 -14.38 8.50 0.85
C ALA A 56 -12.88 8.30 1.11
N ALA A 57 -12.33 8.93 2.17
CA ALA A 57 -10.95 8.74 2.57
C ALA A 57 -10.70 7.36 3.19
N ILE A 58 -11.65 6.82 3.96
CA ILE A 58 -11.59 5.45 4.50
C ILE A 58 -11.57 4.43 3.37
N LEU A 59 -12.55 4.48 2.48
CA LEU A 59 -12.63 3.53 1.36
C LEU A 59 -11.44 3.69 0.41
N GLY A 60 -11.05 4.92 0.10
CA GLY A 60 -9.92 5.20 -0.79
C GLY A 60 -8.55 4.86 -0.22
N THR A 61 -8.41 4.68 1.10
CA THR A 61 -7.14 4.24 1.72
C THR A 61 -7.16 2.76 2.07
N ALA A 62 -8.27 2.26 2.64
CA ALA A 62 -8.39 0.89 3.08
C ALA A 62 -8.47 -0.11 1.91
N ILE A 63 -9.29 0.17 0.89
CA ILE A 63 -9.49 -0.80 -0.21
C ILE A 63 -8.25 -0.91 -1.10
N PRO A 64 -7.55 0.19 -1.47
CA PRO A 64 -6.30 0.06 -2.19
C PRO A 64 -5.19 -0.63 -1.38
N TRP A 65 -5.12 -0.41 -0.06
CA TRP A 65 -4.15 -1.13 0.78
C TRP A 65 -4.51 -2.62 0.89
N PHE A 66 -5.79 -2.96 1.06
CA PHE A 66 -6.26 -4.34 0.97
C PHE A 66 -5.86 -5.00 -0.35
N ALA A 67 -6.19 -4.36 -1.48
CA ALA A 67 -5.89 -4.88 -2.81
C ALA A 67 -4.39 -5.06 -3.02
N LEU A 68 -3.58 -4.09 -2.58
CA LEU A 68 -2.13 -4.16 -2.54
C LEU A 68 -1.64 -5.39 -1.78
N ASP A 69 -2.05 -5.55 -0.52
CA ASP A 69 -1.55 -6.62 0.33
C ASP A 69 -1.96 -8.00 -0.23
N VAL A 70 -3.12 -8.12 -0.91
CA VAL A 70 -3.51 -9.36 -1.60
C VAL A 70 -2.47 -9.79 -2.63
N PHE A 71 -2.09 -8.93 -3.59
CA PHE A 71 -1.07 -9.33 -4.55
C PHE A 71 0.33 -9.28 -3.98
N PHE A 72 0.69 -8.33 -3.11
CA PHE A 72 2.04 -8.23 -2.56
C PHE A 72 2.41 -9.49 -1.79
N TYR A 73 1.54 -9.94 -0.88
CA TYR A 73 1.79 -11.17 -0.13
C TYR A 73 1.55 -12.41 -0.98
N GLY A 74 0.52 -12.45 -1.84
CA GLY A 74 0.32 -13.57 -2.75
C GLY A 74 1.54 -13.82 -3.64
N THR A 75 2.12 -12.76 -4.19
CA THR A 75 3.25 -12.83 -5.11
C THR A 75 4.56 -13.16 -4.40
N ASN A 76 4.77 -12.70 -3.16
CA ASN A 76 5.99 -12.97 -2.40
C ASN A 76 5.96 -14.33 -1.68
N ILE A 77 4.80 -14.75 -1.15
CA ILE A 77 4.66 -16.06 -0.49
C ILE A 77 4.70 -17.17 -1.55
N PHE A 78 3.96 -17.00 -2.67
CA PHE A 78 3.83 -18.06 -3.67
C PHE A 78 4.79 -17.93 -4.86
N GLY A 79 5.58 -16.86 -4.93
CA GLY A 79 6.59 -16.61 -5.98
C GLY A 79 7.59 -17.76 -6.20
N PRO A 80 8.20 -18.36 -5.16
CA PRO A 80 9.08 -19.51 -5.32
C PRO A 80 8.41 -20.72 -6.00
N PHE A 81 7.12 -20.94 -5.76
CA PHE A 81 6.38 -22.04 -6.41
C PHE A 81 6.06 -21.72 -7.87
N VAL A 82 5.77 -20.46 -8.18
CA VAL A 82 5.58 -19.97 -9.56
C VAL A 82 6.85 -20.15 -10.38
N THR A 83 8.00 -19.73 -9.85
CA THR A 83 9.30 -19.87 -10.53
C THR A 83 9.70 -21.33 -10.72
N ALA A 84 9.40 -22.21 -9.75
CA ALA A 84 9.56 -23.66 -9.91
C ALA A 84 8.63 -24.24 -10.99
N ALA A 85 7.35 -23.85 -11.02
CA ALA A 85 6.37 -24.34 -11.97
C ALA A 85 6.70 -23.99 -13.43
N ILE A 86 7.34 -22.84 -13.67
CA ILE A 86 7.81 -22.42 -15.01
C ILE A 86 9.22 -22.95 -15.35
N GLY A 87 9.80 -23.81 -14.50
CA GLY A 87 11.07 -24.49 -14.78
C GLY A 87 12.34 -23.69 -14.46
N LEU A 88 12.23 -22.54 -13.77
CA LEU A 88 13.40 -21.73 -13.38
C LEU A 88 14.07 -22.23 -12.10
N ALA A 89 13.38 -23.05 -11.30
CA ALA A 89 13.92 -23.63 -10.08
C ALA A 89 13.75 -25.15 -10.08
N LYS A 90 14.88 -25.86 -9.95
CA LYS A 90 14.92 -27.34 -9.94
C LYS A 90 14.53 -27.95 -8.58
N ASN A 91 14.62 -27.16 -7.52
CA ASN A 91 14.26 -27.56 -6.16
C ASN A 91 13.76 -26.33 -5.38
N PRO A 92 13.10 -26.51 -4.22
CA PRO A 92 12.54 -25.41 -3.44
C PRO A 92 13.59 -24.35 -3.06
N LEU A 93 14.81 -24.77 -2.73
CA LEU A 93 15.89 -23.86 -2.34
C LEU A 93 16.31 -22.94 -3.50
N ALA A 94 16.41 -23.47 -4.72
CA ALA A 94 16.67 -22.67 -5.92
C ALA A 94 15.55 -21.66 -6.21
N GLY A 95 14.30 -22.00 -5.89
CA GLY A 95 13.16 -21.08 -5.99
C GLY A 95 13.26 -19.92 -5.01
N ILE A 96 13.69 -20.21 -3.78
CA ILE A 96 13.96 -19.18 -2.75
C ILE A 96 15.09 -18.25 -3.20
N TYR A 97 16.20 -18.78 -3.73
CA TYR A 97 17.30 -17.95 -4.24
C TYR A 97 16.87 -17.09 -5.44
N THR A 98 16.07 -17.66 -6.37
CA THR A 98 15.52 -16.91 -7.51
C THR A 98 14.66 -15.75 -7.02
N GLN A 99 13.78 -15.99 -6.04
CA GLN A 99 12.98 -14.96 -5.42
C GLN A 99 13.84 -13.88 -4.74
N LEU A 100 14.88 -14.29 -4.01
CA LEU A 100 15.82 -13.36 -3.37
C LEU A 100 16.49 -12.44 -4.39
N TYR A 101 16.97 -12.99 -5.51
CA TYR A 101 17.57 -12.18 -6.58
C TYR A 101 16.57 -11.22 -7.20
N VAL A 102 15.32 -11.62 -7.41
CA VAL A 102 14.27 -10.70 -7.88
C VAL A 102 14.02 -9.58 -6.87
N VAL A 103 13.94 -9.90 -5.58
CA VAL A 103 13.75 -8.89 -4.52
C VAL A 103 14.91 -7.89 -4.49
N LEU A 104 16.15 -8.37 -4.59
CA LEU A 104 17.34 -7.50 -4.62
C LEU A 104 17.41 -6.65 -5.90
N ALA A 105 17.00 -7.19 -7.04
CA ALA A 105 17.07 -6.49 -8.32
C ALA A 105 15.91 -5.50 -8.56
N PHE A 106 14.72 -5.77 -8.01
CA PHE A 106 13.52 -5.00 -8.33
C PHE A 106 12.88 -4.35 -7.10
N LEU A 107 12.70 -5.07 -6.00
CA LEU A 107 12.02 -4.52 -4.82
C LEU A 107 12.89 -3.46 -4.12
N VAL A 108 14.17 -3.76 -3.86
CA VAL A 108 15.07 -2.85 -3.14
C VAL A 108 15.31 -1.55 -3.91
N PRO A 109 15.72 -1.56 -5.19
CA PRO A 109 15.83 -0.32 -5.98
C PRO A 109 14.50 0.41 -6.09
N GLY A 110 13.38 -0.32 -6.11
CA GLY A 110 12.05 0.25 -6.17
C GLY A 110 11.76 1.24 -5.02
N TYR A 111 12.19 0.93 -3.79
CA TYR A 111 12.02 1.86 -2.66
C TYR A 111 12.86 3.13 -2.78
N TYR A 112 14.08 3.05 -3.29
CA TYR A 112 14.91 4.24 -3.53
C TYR A 112 14.28 5.16 -4.59
N VAL A 113 13.77 4.57 -5.68
CA VAL A 113 13.04 5.32 -6.70
C VAL A 113 11.74 5.91 -6.13
N ALA A 114 11.02 5.17 -5.27
CA ALA A 114 9.83 5.68 -4.59
C ALA A 114 10.14 6.93 -3.76
N ALA A 115 11.20 6.88 -2.94
CA ALA A 115 11.61 7.99 -2.08
C ALA A 115 11.93 9.26 -2.90
N PHE A 116 12.54 9.10 -4.08
CA PHE A 116 12.83 10.22 -4.97
C PHE A 116 11.58 10.79 -5.66
N LEU A 117 10.61 9.93 -6.02
CA LEU A 117 9.43 10.31 -6.80
C LEU A 117 8.24 10.77 -5.96
N VAL A 118 8.12 10.34 -4.70
CA VAL A 118 6.90 10.51 -3.89
C VAL A 118 6.44 11.97 -3.79
N ASP A 119 7.39 12.89 -3.56
CA ASP A 119 7.10 14.33 -3.47
C ASP A 119 7.02 15.01 -4.84
N ARG A 120 7.64 14.43 -5.88
CA ARG A 120 7.65 15.00 -7.24
C ARG A 120 6.40 14.66 -8.04
N MET A 121 5.90 13.43 -7.95
CA MET A 121 4.75 12.97 -8.74
C MET A 121 3.43 13.10 -7.98
N GLY A 122 3.45 12.95 -6.67
CA GLY A 122 2.24 12.92 -5.84
C GLY A 122 1.72 11.50 -5.64
N ARG A 123 0.99 11.31 -4.53
CA ARG A 123 0.65 9.99 -4.00
C ARG A 123 -0.45 9.33 -4.84
N LYS A 124 -1.48 10.09 -5.23
CA LYS A 124 -2.61 9.59 -6.02
C LYS A 124 -2.15 9.17 -7.41
N SER A 125 -1.37 10.03 -8.07
CA SER A 125 -0.85 9.75 -9.42
C SER A 125 0.04 8.51 -9.43
N MET A 126 0.97 8.41 -8.48
CA MET A 126 1.84 7.24 -8.34
C MET A 126 1.02 5.98 -8.11
N GLN A 127 0.06 6.01 -7.19
CA GLN A 127 -0.76 4.85 -6.85
C GLN A 127 -1.57 4.35 -8.06
N ILE A 128 -2.25 5.24 -8.79
CA ILE A 128 -3.01 4.88 -10.00
C ILE A 128 -2.08 4.29 -11.06
N MET A 129 -0.97 4.97 -11.37
CA MET A 129 0.00 4.49 -12.37
C MET A 129 0.52 3.10 -12.00
N GLY A 130 0.79 2.83 -10.72
CA GLY A 130 1.33 1.56 -10.30
C GLY A 130 0.33 0.43 -10.42
N PHE A 131 -0.91 0.61 -9.93
CA PHE A 131 -1.95 -0.38 -10.13
C PHE A 131 -2.23 -0.63 -11.62
N SER A 132 -2.22 0.40 -12.47
CA SER A 132 -2.41 0.24 -13.92
C SER A 132 -1.31 -0.60 -14.56
N ILE A 133 -0.05 -0.35 -14.21
CA ILE A 133 1.08 -1.11 -14.77
C ILE A 133 1.06 -2.55 -14.27
N ILE A 134 0.76 -2.76 -12.98
CA ILE A 134 0.59 -4.11 -12.42
C ILE A 134 -0.54 -4.86 -13.13
N ALA A 135 -1.69 -4.22 -13.34
CA ALA A 135 -2.82 -4.81 -14.05
C ALA A 135 -2.44 -5.22 -15.48
N ILE A 136 -1.75 -4.36 -16.24
CA ILE A 136 -1.30 -4.66 -17.59
C ILE A 136 -0.31 -5.83 -17.59
N VAL A 137 0.69 -5.80 -16.72
CA VAL A 137 1.75 -6.83 -16.65
C VAL A 137 1.18 -8.18 -16.24
N TYR A 138 0.28 -8.23 -15.24
CA TYR A 138 -0.39 -9.46 -14.85
C TYR A 138 -1.37 -9.96 -15.90
N LEU A 139 -2.05 -9.07 -16.63
CA LEU A 139 -2.89 -9.46 -17.75
C LEU A 139 -2.08 -10.12 -18.87
N ILE A 140 -0.95 -9.51 -19.25
CA ILE A 140 -0.04 -10.10 -20.25
C ILE A 140 0.45 -11.47 -19.78
N ALA A 141 0.95 -11.58 -18.55
CA ALA A 141 1.43 -12.85 -18.00
C ALA A 141 0.31 -13.92 -17.94
N ALA A 142 -0.92 -13.53 -17.56
CA ALA A 142 -2.07 -14.42 -17.55
C ALA A 142 -2.39 -14.95 -18.95
N LEU A 143 -2.44 -14.07 -19.95
CA LEU A 143 -2.72 -14.44 -21.33
C LEU A 143 -1.63 -15.32 -21.93
N MET A 144 -0.36 -15.07 -21.60
CA MET A 144 0.75 -15.95 -22.01
C MET A 144 0.57 -17.36 -21.45
N LEU A 145 0.30 -17.50 -20.15
CA LEU A 145 0.08 -18.78 -19.50
C LEU A 145 -1.17 -19.50 -20.04
N ARG A 146 -2.26 -18.76 -20.28
CA ARG A 146 -3.52 -19.31 -20.81
C ARG A 146 -3.38 -19.84 -22.24
N ASN A 147 -2.59 -19.16 -23.06
CA ASN A 147 -2.33 -19.55 -24.45
C ASN A 147 -1.11 -20.49 -24.60
N SER A 148 -0.61 -21.06 -23.49
CA SER A 148 0.55 -21.95 -23.47
C SER A 148 1.85 -21.35 -24.05
N ILE A 149 1.97 -20.02 -24.04
CA ILE A 149 3.20 -19.30 -24.43
C ILE A 149 4.14 -19.29 -23.20
N ILE A 150 4.86 -20.40 -23.01
CA ILE A 150 5.72 -20.58 -21.84
C ILE A 150 7.15 -20.13 -22.17
N MET A 151 7.43 -18.87 -21.89
CA MET A 151 8.76 -18.27 -21.97
C MET A 151 9.23 -17.89 -20.56
N PRO A 152 9.98 -18.77 -19.86
CA PRO A 152 10.29 -18.58 -18.45
C PRO A 152 10.99 -17.25 -18.14
N THR A 153 11.93 -16.83 -18.99
CA THR A 153 12.64 -15.55 -18.86
C THR A 153 11.71 -14.35 -19.02
N ALA A 154 10.77 -14.39 -19.97
CA ALA A 154 9.78 -13.34 -20.16
C ALA A 154 8.81 -13.25 -18.97
N ILE A 155 8.34 -14.40 -18.47
CA ILE A 155 7.47 -14.46 -17.29
C ILE A 155 8.20 -13.92 -16.04
N LEU A 156 9.48 -14.27 -15.87
CA LEU A 156 10.31 -13.72 -14.79
C LEU A 156 10.52 -12.20 -14.93
N ALA A 157 10.73 -11.70 -16.15
CA ALA A 157 10.86 -10.27 -16.40
C ALA A 157 9.56 -9.52 -16.07
N LEU A 158 8.40 -10.04 -16.50
CA LEU A 158 7.09 -9.50 -16.14
C LEU A 158 6.88 -9.51 -14.62
N TYR A 159 7.25 -10.61 -13.95
CA TYR A 159 7.22 -10.72 -12.49
C TYR A 159 8.09 -9.66 -11.79
N GLY A 160 9.33 -9.47 -12.27
CA GLY A 160 10.25 -8.44 -11.77
C GLY A 160 9.72 -7.02 -11.98
N ILE A 161 9.16 -6.72 -13.15
CA ILE A 161 8.52 -5.44 -13.45
C ILE A 161 7.35 -5.23 -12.47
N ALA A 162 6.45 -6.20 -12.30
CA ALA A 162 5.34 -6.08 -11.37
C ALA A 162 5.83 -5.82 -9.93
N GLN A 163 6.88 -6.52 -9.48
CA GLN A 163 7.51 -6.29 -8.17
C GLN A 163 8.09 -4.87 -8.05
N PHE A 164 8.85 -4.40 -9.03
CA PHE A 164 9.41 -3.05 -9.02
C PHE A 164 8.29 -2.00 -8.93
N PHE A 165 7.30 -2.06 -9.84
CA PHE A 165 6.24 -1.07 -9.89
C PHE A 165 5.30 -1.10 -8.68
N THR A 166 5.09 -2.27 -8.07
CA THR A 166 4.41 -2.42 -6.78
C THR A 166 5.11 -1.61 -5.69
N ASN A 167 6.43 -1.76 -5.57
CA ASN A 167 7.21 -1.16 -4.50
C ASN A 167 7.52 0.33 -4.74
N VAL A 168 7.71 0.75 -6.00
CA VAL A 168 7.92 2.17 -6.33
C VAL A 168 6.68 3.01 -6.04
N ARG A 169 5.49 2.41 -6.15
CA ARG A 169 4.22 3.13 -6.21
C ARG A 169 3.24 2.64 -5.12
N PRO A 170 2.24 1.76 -5.36
CA PRO A 170 1.22 1.40 -4.38
C PRO A 170 1.75 1.11 -2.99
N ASN A 171 2.86 0.37 -2.86
CA ASN A 171 3.38 -0.01 -1.55
C ASN A 171 3.76 1.18 -0.69
N VAL A 172 4.44 2.17 -1.27
CA VAL A 172 4.82 3.37 -0.51
C VAL A 172 3.63 4.31 -0.36
N THR A 173 2.80 4.46 -1.39
CA THR A 173 1.70 5.43 -1.38
C THR A 173 0.57 5.01 -0.45
N THR A 174 0.22 3.73 -0.33
CA THR A 174 -0.84 3.26 0.58
C THR A 174 -0.49 3.44 2.05
N PHE A 175 0.80 3.44 2.40
CA PHE A 175 1.26 3.74 3.75
C PHE A 175 1.22 5.24 4.05
N ILE A 176 1.59 6.08 3.08
CA ILE A 176 1.64 7.54 3.25
C ILE A 176 0.25 8.15 3.21
N MET A 177 -0.60 7.74 2.27
CA MET A 177 -1.87 8.39 1.96
C MET A 177 -2.81 8.54 3.18
N PRO A 178 -3.04 7.50 4.03
CA PRO A 178 -3.86 7.67 5.23
C PRO A 178 -3.30 8.70 6.22
N THR A 179 -1.98 8.92 6.25
CA THR A 179 -1.40 9.93 7.15
C THR A 179 -1.69 11.36 6.69
N GLU A 180 -1.91 11.57 5.39
CA GLU A 180 -2.09 12.89 4.77
C GLU A 180 -3.56 13.25 4.51
N VAL A 181 -4.46 12.27 4.37
CA VAL A 181 -5.87 12.52 4.02
C VAL A 181 -6.81 12.59 5.22
N PHE A 182 -6.39 12.08 6.39
CA PHE A 182 -7.21 12.10 7.59
C PHE A 182 -6.92 13.31 8.49
N PRO A 183 -7.97 13.91 9.07
CA PRO A 183 -7.85 15.04 9.98
C PRO A 183 -7.10 14.59 11.24
N THR A 184 -6.41 15.52 11.90
CA THR A 184 -5.58 15.26 13.08
C THR A 184 -6.33 14.47 14.16
N ARG A 185 -7.63 14.76 14.37
CA ARG A 185 -8.50 14.03 15.32
C ARG A 185 -8.69 12.55 14.99
N TYR A 186 -8.78 12.19 13.72
CA TYR A 186 -9.08 10.83 13.27
C TYR A 186 -7.92 10.13 12.56
N ARG A 187 -6.76 10.80 12.43
CA ARG A 187 -5.61 10.32 11.65
C ARG A 187 -5.17 8.93 12.06
N THR A 188 -5.01 8.69 13.35
CA THR A 188 -4.59 7.38 13.87
C THR A 188 -5.66 6.31 13.66
N THR A 189 -6.93 6.64 13.85
CA THR A 189 -8.05 5.70 13.67
C THR A 189 -8.22 5.33 12.20
N GLY A 190 -8.23 6.33 11.30
CA GLY A 190 -8.33 6.11 9.86
C GLY A 190 -7.13 5.34 9.30
N HIS A 191 -5.90 5.68 9.72
CA HIS A 191 -4.71 4.91 9.37
C HIS A 191 -4.80 3.47 9.91
N GLY A 192 -5.27 3.29 11.14
CA GLY A 192 -5.48 1.96 11.73
C GLY A 192 -6.49 1.11 10.96
N ILE A 193 -7.61 1.68 10.51
CA ILE A 193 -8.59 0.99 9.66
C ILE A 193 -7.96 0.58 8.34
N ALA A 194 -7.21 1.50 7.69
CA ALA A 194 -6.56 1.21 6.42
C ALA A 194 -5.49 0.11 6.56
N ALA A 195 -4.63 0.21 7.57
CA ALA A 195 -3.59 -0.79 7.86
C ALA A 195 -4.20 -2.15 8.22
N GLY A 196 -5.26 -2.16 9.03
CA GLY A 196 -6.00 -3.38 9.38
C GLY A 196 -6.60 -4.05 8.14
N SER A 197 -7.17 -3.26 7.22
CA SER A 197 -7.68 -3.76 5.94
C SER A 197 -6.55 -4.37 5.09
N GLY A 198 -5.39 -3.73 4.99
CA GLY A 198 -4.20 -4.31 4.37
C GLY A 198 -3.86 -5.70 4.93
N LYS A 199 -3.77 -5.82 6.26
CA LYS A 199 -3.46 -7.12 6.91
C LYS A 199 -4.54 -8.18 6.71
N LEU A 200 -5.80 -7.79 6.61
CA LEU A 200 -6.87 -8.71 6.19
C LEU A 200 -6.62 -9.20 4.75
N GLY A 201 -6.25 -8.32 3.82
CA GLY A 201 -5.87 -8.70 2.45
C GLY A 201 -4.70 -9.69 2.41
N ALA A 202 -3.64 -9.42 3.17
CA ALA A 202 -2.48 -10.31 3.30
C ALA A 202 -2.88 -11.70 3.84
N THR A 203 -3.73 -11.72 4.87
CA THR A 203 -4.21 -12.96 5.50
C THR A 203 -5.05 -13.77 4.53
N LEU A 204 -5.98 -13.14 3.81
CA LEU A 204 -6.80 -13.80 2.81
C LEU A 204 -5.96 -14.34 1.66
N ALA A 205 -4.95 -13.59 1.19
CA ALA A 205 -4.03 -14.11 0.18
C ALA A 205 -3.27 -15.35 0.66
N ALA A 206 -2.71 -15.30 1.87
CA ALA A 206 -1.95 -16.41 2.43
C ALA A 206 -2.80 -17.69 2.65
N LEU A 207 -4.06 -17.54 3.04
CA LEU A 207 -4.95 -18.66 3.36
C LEU A 207 -5.75 -19.18 2.15
N LEU A 208 -6.27 -18.29 1.31
CA LEU A 208 -7.19 -18.66 0.24
C LEU A 208 -6.49 -19.03 -1.06
N ILE A 209 -5.37 -18.38 -1.41
CA ILE A 209 -4.63 -18.71 -2.64
C ILE A 209 -4.25 -20.19 -2.73
N PRO A 210 -3.67 -20.85 -1.70
CA PRO A 210 -3.28 -22.25 -1.83
C PRO A 210 -4.49 -23.19 -1.91
N ILE A 211 -5.66 -22.79 -1.39
CA ILE A 211 -6.90 -23.57 -1.43
C ILE A 211 -7.56 -23.48 -2.81
N TYR A 212 -7.75 -22.27 -3.33
CA TYR A 212 -8.46 -22.03 -4.60
C TYR A 212 -7.55 -22.12 -5.84
N PHE A 213 -6.24 -21.92 -5.66
CA PHE A 213 -5.24 -21.98 -6.72
C PHE A 213 -4.11 -22.93 -6.31
N PRO A 214 -4.35 -24.25 -6.27
CA PRO A 214 -3.39 -25.24 -5.77
C PRO A 214 -2.25 -25.54 -6.77
N ILE A 215 -1.45 -24.52 -7.09
CA ILE A 215 -0.37 -24.56 -8.10
C ILE A 215 0.68 -25.63 -7.77
N THR A 216 0.86 -25.97 -6.49
CA THR A 216 1.84 -26.94 -6.00
C THR A 216 1.33 -28.39 -5.97
N SER A 217 0.08 -28.66 -6.36
CA SER A 217 -0.48 -30.00 -6.28
C SER A 217 0.21 -30.97 -7.26
N ASN A 218 0.70 -32.09 -6.73
CA ASN A 218 1.33 -33.16 -7.51
C ASN A 218 0.33 -33.92 -8.40
N ALA A 219 -0.97 -33.82 -8.13
CA ALA A 219 -2.01 -34.42 -8.96
C ALA A 219 -2.26 -33.67 -10.28
N LEU A 220 -1.75 -32.44 -10.42
CA LEU A 220 -1.97 -31.59 -11.58
C LEU A 220 -0.84 -31.72 -12.61
N ASN A 221 -1.21 -31.89 -13.88
CA ASN A 221 -0.28 -31.76 -15.00
C ASN A 221 0.16 -30.30 -15.21
N ALA A 222 1.20 -30.08 -16.02
CA ALA A 222 1.77 -28.75 -16.26
C ALA A 222 0.75 -27.76 -16.84
N ALA A 223 -0.07 -28.19 -17.80
CA ALA A 223 -1.08 -27.36 -18.43
C ALA A 223 -2.14 -26.85 -17.42
N ALA A 224 -2.61 -27.73 -16.53
CA ALA A 224 -3.56 -27.37 -15.47
C ALA A 224 -2.94 -26.37 -14.48
N ARG A 225 -1.66 -26.54 -14.13
CA ARG A 225 -0.94 -25.58 -13.27
C ARG A 225 -0.87 -24.19 -13.91
N PHE A 226 -0.52 -24.10 -15.19
CA PHE A 226 -0.48 -22.82 -15.90
C PHE A 226 -1.87 -22.17 -16.05
N ALA A 227 -2.92 -22.96 -16.29
CA ALA A 227 -4.28 -22.45 -16.32
C ALA A 227 -4.72 -21.87 -14.95
N ILE A 228 -4.41 -22.56 -13.86
CA ILE A 228 -4.68 -22.09 -12.49
C ILE A 228 -3.88 -20.81 -12.18
N MET A 229 -2.60 -20.76 -12.55
CA MET A 229 -1.76 -19.56 -12.39
C MET A 229 -2.31 -18.39 -13.19
N SER A 230 -2.76 -18.61 -14.42
CA SER A 230 -3.44 -17.59 -15.23
C SER A 230 -4.68 -17.07 -14.51
N ASN A 231 -5.53 -17.95 -13.98
CA ASN A 231 -6.74 -17.54 -13.26
C ASN A 231 -6.41 -16.73 -12.01
N LEU A 232 -5.37 -17.11 -11.25
CA LEU A 232 -4.89 -16.33 -10.12
C LEU A 232 -4.46 -14.93 -10.55
N LEU A 233 -3.65 -14.81 -11.61
CA LEU A 233 -3.21 -13.52 -12.13
C LEU A 233 -4.39 -12.64 -12.57
N LEU A 234 -5.41 -13.21 -13.21
CA LEU A 234 -6.63 -12.46 -13.57
C LEU A 234 -7.39 -11.95 -12.34
N VAL A 235 -7.45 -12.73 -11.25
CA VAL A 235 -8.00 -12.25 -9.97
C VAL A 235 -7.16 -11.10 -9.41
N LEU A 236 -5.84 -11.18 -9.47
CA LEU A 236 -4.96 -10.07 -9.06
C LEU A 236 -5.13 -8.82 -9.93
N VAL A 237 -5.40 -8.97 -11.24
CA VAL A 237 -5.77 -7.87 -12.13
C VAL A 237 -7.07 -7.19 -11.65
N ALA A 238 -8.08 -7.97 -11.27
CA ALA A 238 -9.32 -7.42 -10.72
C ALA A 238 -9.07 -6.60 -9.45
N PHE A 239 -8.22 -7.10 -8.54
CA PHE A 239 -7.80 -6.33 -7.36
C PHE A 239 -7.04 -5.05 -7.71
N ALA A 240 -6.16 -5.09 -8.71
CA ALA A 240 -5.46 -3.89 -9.17
C ALA A 240 -6.45 -2.84 -9.72
N VAL A 241 -7.46 -3.25 -10.50
CA VAL A 241 -8.52 -2.37 -11.00
C VAL A 241 -9.35 -1.80 -9.85
N ILE A 242 -9.73 -2.61 -8.87
CA ILE A 242 -10.39 -2.13 -7.64
C ILE A 242 -9.52 -1.08 -6.94
N GLY A 243 -8.21 -1.33 -6.83
CA GLY A 243 -7.24 -0.37 -6.30
C GLY A 243 -7.28 0.97 -7.03
N ILE A 244 -7.32 0.96 -8.37
CA ILE A 244 -7.45 2.19 -9.19
C ILE A 244 -8.75 2.92 -8.87
N VAL A 245 -9.88 2.22 -8.95
CA VAL A 245 -11.21 2.82 -8.79
C VAL A 245 -11.34 3.51 -7.43
N PHE A 246 -10.92 2.85 -6.35
CA PHE A 246 -11.02 3.44 -5.02
C PHE A 246 -9.97 4.53 -4.76
N THR A 247 -8.81 4.46 -5.42
CA THR A 247 -7.82 5.56 -5.37
C THR A 247 -8.38 6.85 -5.98
N LEU A 248 -9.30 6.77 -6.95
CA LEU A 248 -9.92 7.95 -7.56
C LEU A 248 -10.73 8.79 -6.56
N LEU A 249 -11.26 8.18 -5.50
CA LEU A 249 -12.03 8.85 -4.44
C LEU A 249 -11.20 9.84 -3.63
N ILE A 250 -9.87 9.69 -3.62
CA ILE A 250 -8.97 10.54 -2.84
C ILE A 250 -8.56 11.77 -3.64
N LYS A 251 -8.49 12.92 -2.97
CA LYS A 251 -7.90 14.14 -3.53
C LYS A 251 -6.39 14.11 -3.31
N GLU A 252 -5.61 14.53 -4.31
CA GLU A 252 -4.14 14.54 -4.20
C GLU A 252 -3.67 15.46 -3.05
N PRO A 253 -2.94 14.91 -2.04
CA PRO A 253 -2.43 15.68 -0.91
C PRO A 253 -1.10 16.41 -1.19
N LYS A 254 -0.39 16.08 -2.27
CA LYS A 254 0.93 16.65 -2.60
C LYS A 254 0.97 18.17 -2.44
N GLY A 255 1.98 18.65 -1.68
CA GLY A 255 2.30 20.08 -1.54
C GLY A 255 1.31 20.88 -0.71
N LYS A 256 0.36 20.23 -0.03
CA LYS A 256 -0.63 20.89 0.83
C LYS A 256 -0.30 20.66 2.30
N PRO A 257 -0.56 21.65 3.18
CA PRO A 257 -0.60 21.40 4.62
C PRO A 257 -1.61 20.30 4.95
N LEU A 258 -1.33 19.52 6.00
CA LEU A 258 -2.16 18.39 6.41
C LEU A 258 -3.61 18.80 6.66
N GLU A 259 -3.79 20.00 7.20
CA GLU A 259 -5.07 20.57 7.57
C GLU A 259 -5.92 20.91 6.33
N LEU A 260 -5.26 21.27 5.23
CA LEU A 260 -5.91 21.54 3.94
C LEU A 260 -6.16 20.23 3.17
N SER A 261 -5.21 19.29 3.19
CA SER A 261 -5.37 18.00 2.51
C SER A 261 -6.45 17.13 3.15
N SER A 262 -6.61 17.20 4.47
CA SER A 262 -7.67 16.51 5.20
C SER A 262 -9.00 17.26 5.23
N GLY A 263 -9.04 18.52 4.80
CA GLY A 263 -10.24 19.36 4.86
C GLY A 263 -10.63 19.80 6.29
N GLU A 264 -9.66 19.88 7.21
CA GLU A 264 -9.84 20.53 8.53
C GLU A 264 -9.98 22.05 8.39
N ILE A 265 -9.33 22.64 7.37
CA ILE A 265 -9.39 24.06 7.02
C ILE A 265 -9.82 24.18 5.55
N ASN A 266 -10.80 25.03 5.27
CA ASN A 266 -11.14 25.47 3.92
C ASN A 266 -10.71 26.94 3.80
N TYR A 267 -9.95 27.29 2.76
CA TYR A 267 -9.73 28.68 2.36
C TYR A 267 -10.96 29.23 1.63
#